data_AF-A0A3M2DNS1-F1
#
_entry.id   AF-A0A3M2DNS1-F1
#
_cell.length_a   1.000
_cell.length_b   1.000
_cell.length_c   1.000
_cell.angle_alpha   90.00
_cell.angle_beta   90.00
_cell.angle_gamma   90.00
#
_symmetry.space_group_name_H-M   'P 1'
#
loop_
_entity.id
_entity.type
_entity.pdbx_description
1 polymer ?
#
loop_
_entity_poly.entity_id
_entity_poly.type
_entity_poly.pdbx_seq_one_letter_code
_entity_poly.pdbx_strand_id
1 'polypeptide(L)'
;MPHVAARFTPWLALLSLASACAFDAGGSADLPDGDGRGTSDPGAVDDPSDGERGCYYGEDDPDAPVAIVDHRFEVVDGADAVHVALVLDPRFVDNTYGATAVGWPQRRKKTHSFKDLVGSDRAELILSDSAGDVRLHIALDYLSEAGDAPSGYRSLGIWGGDGGVLSGDAAAVLAATSSLDRNLNERGYASYTVDSPATDAVYTPNPAAPEWDFRVVYEVWVDAAAFGDAGFGSPRIDFIHASPAKFPDNTIVVDPRPCPTDGCAEPFGCPPGCNDPDGCDGGSGEPDGCARDEDCPRGEFCGDDGMCWPEVG
;
A
#
# COMPACT_ATOMS: atom_id res chain seq x y z
N MET A 1 7.45 -48.48 -6.20
CA MET A 1 8.14 -47.25 -6.63
C MET A 1 7.46 -46.09 -5.93
N PRO A 2 8.04 -45.53 -4.86
CA PRO A 2 7.42 -44.42 -4.14
C PRO A 2 7.79 -43.09 -4.82
N HIS A 3 6.80 -42.25 -5.03
CA HIS A 3 6.97 -40.87 -5.49
C HIS A 3 7.76 -40.08 -4.42
N VAL A 4 8.92 -39.58 -4.82
CA VAL A 4 9.71 -38.64 -4.04
C VAL A 4 9.05 -37.28 -4.17
N ALA A 5 8.44 -36.81 -3.08
CA ALA A 5 8.04 -35.41 -2.95
C ALA A 5 9.29 -34.54 -3.04
N ALA A 6 9.34 -33.68 -4.06
CA ALA A 6 10.39 -32.68 -4.21
C ALA A 6 10.30 -31.73 -3.02
N ARG A 7 11.38 -31.69 -2.23
CA ARG A 7 11.57 -30.73 -1.15
C ARG A 7 11.83 -29.37 -1.77
N PHE A 8 10.79 -28.54 -1.87
CA PHE A 8 10.97 -27.11 -2.05
C PHE A 8 11.56 -26.56 -0.75
N THR A 9 12.82 -26.15 -0.81
CA THR A 9 13.49 -25.43 0.27
C THR A 9 13.35 -23.97 -0.13
N PRO A 10 12.64 -23.10 0.61
CA PRO A 10 12.53 -21.71 0.21
C PRO A 10 13.87 -21.03 0.55
N TRP A 11 14.69 -20.84 -0.48
CA TRP A 11 15.76 -19.84 -0.47
C TRP A 11 15.17 -18.54 -1.02
N LEU A 12 14.26 -17.95 -0.25
CA LEU A 12 13.87 -16.53 -0.38
C LEU A 12 14.38 -15.83 0.89
N ALA A 13 15.69 -15.91 1.09
CA ALA A 13 16.41 -15.06 2.02
C ALA A 13 17.29 -14.16 1.16
N LEU A 14 17.01 -12.85 1.22
CA LEU A 14 17.59 -11.73 0.44
C LEU A 14 16.74 -11.21 -0.73
N LEU A 15 15.49 -10.84 -0.45
CA LEU A 15 14.91 -9.61 -1.00
C LEU A 15 14.76 -8.63 0.16
N SER A 16 15.88 -8.02 0.55
CA SER A 16 15.85 -6.79 1.33
C SER A 16 15.51 -5.68 0.35
N LEU A 17 14.24 -5.28 0.34
CA LEU A 17 13.85 -3.96 -0.14
C LEU A 17 13.32 -3.19 1.05
N ALA A 18 14.14 -2.23 1.48
CA ALA A 18 13.64 -1.01 2.06
C ALA A 18 12.65 -0.41 1.06
N SER A 19 11.36 -0.69 1.23
CA SER A 19 10.29 0.00 0.51
C SER A 19 9.06 0.05 1.41
N ALA A 20 9.22 0.81 2.49
CA ALA A 20 8.10 1.39 3.22
C ALA A 20 8.30 2.89 3.50
N CYS A 21 9.46 3.48 3.19
CA CYS A 21 9.73 4.91 3.38
C CYS A 21 10.80 5.38 2.38
N ALA A 22 10.41 5.77 1.16
CA ALA A 22 11.13 6.73 0.30
C ALA A 22 10.42 6.80 -1.05
N PHE A 23 9.47 7.73 -1.18
CA PHE A 23 9.15 8.31 -2.47
C PHE A 23 10.31 9.26 -2.80
N ASP A 24 11.23 8.84 -3.67
CA ASP A 24 12.26 9.74 -4.17
C ASP A 24 11.61 10.63 -5.24
N ALA A 25 11.26 11.85 -4.84
CA ALA A 25 10.90 12.90 -5.79
C ALA A 25 12.16 13.19 -6.62
N GLY A 26 12.19 12.69 -7.85
CA GLY A 26 13.33 12.83 -8.76
C GLY A 26 13.82 14.27 -8.86
N GLY A 27 14.96 14.55 -8.24
CA GLY A 27 15.72 15.76 -8.43
C GLY A 27 16.33 15.79 -9.83
N SER A 28 15.74 16.60 -10.71
CA SER A 28 16.34 16.97 -12.00
C SER A 28 17.65 17.70 -11.74
N ALA A 29 18.78 17.06 -12.06
CA ALA A 29 20.07 17.72 -12.09
C ALA A 29 20.16 18.58 -13.35
N ASP A 30 20.11 19.90 -13.16
CA ASP A 30 20.45 20.90 -14.17
C ASP A 30 21.88 20.67 -14.71
N LEU A 31 21.98 20.51 -16.03
CA LEU A 31 23.22 20.70 -16.79
C LEU A 31 22.95 21.67 -17.95
N PRO A 32 23.96 22.47 -18.35
CA PRO A 32 23.73 23.81 -18.87
C PRO A 32 23.35 23.86 -20.36
N ASP A 33 22.62 24.93 -20.69
CA ASP A 33 22.20 25.36 -22.03
C ASP A 33 23.30 25.22 -23.10
N GLY A 34 22.95 24.54 -24.19
CA GLY A 34 23.75 24.41 -25.39
C GLY A 34 22.89 24.32 -26.64
N ASP A 35 22.60 25.50 -27.22
CA ASP A 35 22.26 25.84 -28.61
C ASP A 35 21.39 24.89 -29.46
N GLY A 36 20.29 25.46 -29.95
CA GLY A 36 19.24 24.77 -30.69
C GLY A 36 19.63 24.15 -32.03
N ARG A 37 18.93 23.06 -32.35
CA ARG A 37 18.37 22.77 -33.68
C ARG A 37 17.30 21.71 -33.55
N GLY A 38 16.10 22.04 -34.01
CA GLY A 38 14.95 21.14 -33.99
C GLY A 38 15.17 19.89 -34.84
N THR A 39 14.88 18.74 -34.24
CA THR A 39 14.44 17.54 -34.92
C THR A 39 13.26 17.00 -34.12
N SER A 40 12.10 16.96 -34.75
CA SER A 40 10.92 16.24 -34.28
C SER A 40 11.30 14.77 -34.09
N ASP A 41 11.30 14.30 -32.86
CA ASP A 41 11.50 12.89 -32.51
C ASP A 41 10.14 12.18 -32.52
N PRO A 42 9.86 11.26 -33.46
CA PRO A 42 8.69 10.42 -33.44
C PRO A 42 9.07 9.11 -32.74
N GLY A 43 9.10 9.09 -31.40
CA GLY A 43 9.57 7.91 -30.70
C GLY A 43 9.65 7.95 -29.18
N ALA A 44 9.10 8.97 -28.50
CA ALA A 44 8.83 8.83 -27.08
C ALA A 44 7.65 7.87 -26.92
N VAL A 45 7.96 6.59 -26.78
CA VAL A 45 7.05 5.65 -26.12
C VAL A 45 6.85 6.24 -24.73
N ASP A 46 5.61 6.58 -24.38
CA ASP A 46 5.29 6.92 -23.01
C ASP A 46 5.88 5.82 -22.13
N ASP A 47 6.84 6.19 -21.29
CA ASP A 47 7.34 5.34 -20.22
C ASP A 47 6.10 4.83 -19.48
N PRO A 48 5.87 3.49 -19.37
CA PRO A 48 4.73 2.98 -18.63
C PRO A 48 4.87 3.53 -17.22
N SER A 49 4.08 4.55 -16.92
CA SER A 49 4.21 5.35 -15.71
C SER A 49 4.29 4.41 -14.52
N ASP A 50 5.45 4.40 -13.86
CA ASP A 50 5.62 3.73 -12.58
C ASP A 50 4.48 4.16 -11.64
N GLY A 51 3.68 3.18 -11.19
CA GLY A 51 2.77 3.38 -10.06
C GLY A 51 1.46 4.10 -10.36
N GLU A 52 0.51 3.46 -11.07
CA GLU A 52 -0.88 3.94 -11.00
C GLU A 52 -1.53 3.45 -9.70
N ARG A 53 -1.92 4.42 -8.86
CA ARG A 53 -2.65 4.21 -7.62
C ARG A 53 -4.16 4.27 -7.86
N GLY A 54 -4.88 3.20 -7.52
CA GLY A 54 -6.34 3.15 -7.51
C GLY A 54 -6.91 3.35 -6.11
N CYS A 55 -7.87 4.26 -5.95
CA CYS A 55 -8.59 4.47 -4.69
C CYS A 55 -10.01 3.90 -4.75
N TYR A 56 -10.39 3.20 -3.70
CA TYR A 56 -11.65 2.46 -3.63
C TYR A 56 -12.44 2.86 -2.40
N TYR A 57 -13.73 3.05 -2.58
CA TYR A 57 -14.60 3.55 -1.53
C TYR A 57 -15.76 2.58 -1.31
N GLY A 58 -16.12 2.38 -0.05
CA GLY A 58 -17.29 1.57 0.33
C GLY A 58 -18.54 2.43 0.46
N GLU A 59 -19.72 1.79 0.42
CA GLU A 59 -21.00 2.47 0.65
C GLU A 59 -21.10 3.10 2.05
N ASP A 60 -20.49 2.46 3.05
CA ASP A 60 -20.48 2.90 4.45
C ASP A 60 -19.57 4.11 4.71
N ASP A 61 -18.62 4.40 3.80
CA ASP A 61 -17.68 5.51 3.92
C ASP A 61 -17.42 6.15 2.54
N PRO A 62 -18.35 6.98 2.07
CA PRO A 62 -18.28 7.56 0.74
C PRO A 62 -17.30 8.75 0.64
N ASP A 63 -16.76 9.24 1.75
CA ASP A 63 -15.96 10.47 1.77
C ASP A 63 -14.46 10.21 1.85
N ALA A 64 -14.04 8.98 2.19
CA ALA A 64 -12.63 8.59 2.22
C ALA A 64 -12.45 7.15 1.70
N PRO A 65 -11.36 6.87 0.99
CA PRO A 65 -11.12 5.52 0.47
C PRO A 65 -10.96 4.54 1.63
N VAL A 66 -11.53 3.35 1.45
CA VAL A 66 -11.43 2.23 2.40
C VAL A 66 -10.39 1.21 1.97
N ALA A 67 -9.92 1.33 0.72
CA ALA A 67 -8.84 0.53 0.16
C ALA A 67 -8.08 1.32 -0.92
N ILE A 68 -6.79 1.04 -1.04
CA ILE A 68 -5.92 1.50 -2.13
C ILE A 68 -5.32 0.28 -2.80
N VAL A 69 -5.20 0.32 -4.13
CA VAL A 69 -4.37 -0.62 -4.87
C VAL A 69 -3.27 0.13 -5.59
N ASP A 70 -2.03 -0.22 -5.28
CA ASP A 70 -0.85 0.23 -6.00
C ASP A 70 -0.33 -0.93 -6.86
N HIS A 71 0.30 -0.61 -8.00
CA HIS A 71 1.04 -1.59 -8.76
C HIS A 71 2.37 -1.03 -9.26
N ARG A 72 3.35 -1.89 -9.50
CA ARG A 72 4.63 -1.52 -10.13
C ARG A 72 5.26 -2.72 -10.83
N PHE A 73 6.14 -2.45 -11.77
CA PHE A 73 6.91 -3.49 -12.43
C PHE A 73 8.18 -3.80 -11.65
N GLU A 74 8.48 -5.07 -11.46
CA GLU A 74 9.66 -5.57 -10.76
C GLU A 74 10.24 -6.77 -11.50
N VAL A 75 11.44 -7.23 -11.09
CA VAL A 75 12.00 -8.50 -11.53
C VAL A 75 12.03 -9.46 -10.35
N VAL A 76 11.35 -10.60 -10.46
CA VAL A 76 11.29 -11.65 -9.44
C VAL A 76 11.87 -12.93 -10.03
N ASP A 77 12.94 -13.44 -9.42
CA ASP A 77 13.65 -14.65 -9.87
C ASP A 77 14.04 -14.65 -11.37
N GLY A 78 14.29 -13.46 -11.92
CA GLY A 78 14.67 -13.25 -13.32
C GLY A 78 13.50 -13.19 -14.31
N ALA A 79 12.25 -13.20 -13.83
CA ALA A 79 11.06 -12.90 -14.61
C ALA A 79 10.58 -11.47 -14.35
N ASP A 80 10.12 -10.79 -15.40
CA ASP A 80 9.42 -9.52 -15.26
C ASP A 80 8.06 -9.78 -14.60
N ALA A 81 7.73 -9.02 -13.57
CA ALA A 81 6.55 -9.21 -12.76
C ALA A 81 5.82 -7.89 -12.53
N VAL A 82 4.49 -7.96 -12.50
CA VAL A 82 3.66 -6.91 -11.94
C VAL A 82 3.47 -7.24 -10.46
N HIS A 83 3.99 -6.38 -9.60
CA HIS A 83 3.69 -6.40 -8.18
C HIS A 83 2.45 -5.54 -7.94
N VAL A 84 1.39 -6.13 -7.39
CA VAL A 84 0.17 -5.45 -6.96
C VAL A 84 0.06 -5.51 -5.44
N ALA A 85 -0.14 -4.36 -4.81
CA ALA A 85 -0.34 -4.23 -3.37
C ALA A 85 -1.72 -3.61 -3.08
N LEU A 86 -2.57 -4.36 -2.37
CA LEU A 86 -3.85 -3.89 -1.84
C LEU A 86 -3.66 -3.53 -0.36
N VAL A 87 -3.90 -2.28 0.00
CA VAL A 87 -3.85 -1.78 1.37
C VAL A 87 -5.26 -1.40 1.82
N LEU A 88 -5.70 -1.96 2.95
CA LEU A 88 -6.99 -1.62 3.56
C LEU A 88 -6.84 -0.52 4.60
N ASP A 89 -7.87 0.32 4.69
CA ASP A 89 -7.94 1.39 5.68
C ASP A 89 -8.03 0.81 7.10
N PRO A 90 -7.19 1.25 8.06
CA PRO A 90 -7.28 0.82 9.46
C PRO A 90 -8.62 1.12 10.14
N ARG A 91 -9.44 2.03 9.61
CA ARG A 91 -10.83 2.29 10.03
C ARG A 91 -11.75 1.12 9.69
N PHE A 92 -11.43 0.36 8.64
CA PHE A 92 -12.14 -0.87 8.28
C PHE A 92 -11.57 -2.09 9.03
N VAL A 93 -10.25 -2.33 8.93
CA VAL A 93 -9.56 -3.47 9.58
C VAL A 93 -8.06 -3.16 9.76
N ASP A 94 -7.45 -3.67 10.85
CA ASP A 94 -6.02 -3.50 11.13
C ASP A 94 -5.40 -4.76 11.78
N ASN A 95 -4.08 -4.75 11.95
CA ASN A 95 -3.30 -5.79 12.64
C ASN A 95 -3.15 -5.51 14.15
N THR A 96 -4.14 -4.90 14.79
CA THR A 96 -4.16 -4.76 16.26
C THR A 96 -5.14 -5.75 16.86
N TYR A 97 -4.66 -6.66 17.72
CA TYR A 97 -5.48 -7.73 18.28
C TYR A 97 -5.07 -8.10 19.70
N GLY A 98 -5.97 -8.81 20.39
CA GLY A 98 -5.77 -9.22 21.78
C GLY A 98 -5.96 -8.05 22.75
N ALA A 99 -5.17 -8.01 23.80
CA ALA A 99 -5.22 -6.96 24.81
C ALA A 99 -4.81 -5.57 24.29
N THR A 100 -4.13 -5.52 23.15
CA THR A 100 -3.58 -4.32 22.51
C THR A 100 -4.39 -3.84 21.30
N ALA A 101 -5.57 -4.43 21.06
CA ALA A 101 -6.46 -4.05 19.97
C ALA A 101 -6.92 -2.58 20.07
N VAL A 102 -6.89 -1.85 18.95
CA VAL A 102 -7.20 -0.42 18.87
C VAL A 102 -8.47 -0.17 18.04
N GLY A 103 -9.40 0.61 18.60
CA GLY A 103 -10.59 1.08 17.86
C GLY A 103 -11.64 0.01 17.55
N TRP A 104 -11.53 -1.20 18.11
CA TRP A 104 -12.47 -2.29 17.85
C TRP A 104 -13.77 -2.15 18.67
N PRO A 105 -14.95 -2.17 18.04
CA PRO A 105 -16.22 -1.94 18.73
C PRO A 105 -16.52 -3.05 19.74
N GLN A 106 -16.83 -2.68 20.99
CA GLN A 106 -17.26 -3.59 22.07
C GLN A 106 -18.63 -4.27 21.82
N ARG A 107 -19.25 -4.03 20.66
CA ARG A 107 -20.58 -4.56 20.29
C ARG A 107 -20.59 -6.08 20.22
N ARG A 108 -19.44 -6.69 19.95
CA ARG A 108 -19.22 -8.13 20.09
C ARG A 108 -18.68 -8.37 21.49
N LYS A 109 -19.19 -9.36 22.23
CA LYS A 109 -18.75 -9.72 23.60
C LYS A 109 -17.27 -10.15 23.71
N LYS A 110 -16.49 -9.99 22.63
CA LYS A 110 -15.14 -10.48 22.41
C LYS A 110 -14.35 -9.37 21.72
N THR A 111 -13.19 -9.03 22.27
CA THR A 111 -12.18 -8.17 21.63
C THR A 111 -11.64 -8.87 20.37
N HIS A 112 -11.32 -8.12 19.32
CA HIS A 112 -10.66 -8.66 18.13
C HIS A 112 -9.38 -9.41 18.54
N SER A 113 -9.24 -10.64 18.07
CA SER A 113 -8.22 -11.58 18.51
C SER A 113 -7.43 -12.11 17.33
N PHE A 114 -6.21 -12.59 17.57
CA PHE A 114 -5.37 -13.18 16.53
C PHE A 114 -6.10 -14.24 15.68
N LYS A 115 -6.92 -15.08 16.32
CA LYS A 115 -7.69 -16.12 15.62
C LYS A 115 -8.76 -15.60 14.69
N ASP A 116 -9.18 -14.35 14.85
CA ASP A 116 -10.15 -13.77 13.94
C ASP A 116 -9.49 -13.39 12.60
N LEU A 117 -8.16 -13.21 12.56
CA LEU A 117 -7.37 -12.98 11.34
C LEU A 117 -6.93 -14.29 10.66
N VAL A 118 -7.08 -15.44 11.32
CA VAL A 118 -6.63 -16.75 10.81
C VAL A 118 -7.78 -17.47 10.11
N GLY A 119 -7.64 -17.70 8.80
CA GLY A 119 -8.54 -18.53 8.00
C GLY A 119 -9.96 -17.98 7.86
N SER A 120 -10.10 -16.66 7.79
CA SER A 120 -11.36 -15.99 7.45
C SER A 120 -11.16 -14.86 6.46
N ASP A 121 -10.13 -14.04 6.66
CA ASP A 121 -9.94 -12.80 5.92
C ASP A 121 -9.34 -13.06 4.54
N ARG A 122 -9.95 -12.43 3.53
CA ARG A 122 -9.49 -12.48 2.14
C ARG A 122 -9.87 -11.24 1.36
N ALA A 123 -9.13 -11.01 0.28
CA ALA A 123 -9.49 -10.03 -0.73
C ALA A 123 -9.44 -10.65 -2.13
N GLU A 124 -10.31 -10.19 -3.03
CA GLU A 124 -10.37 -10.65 -4.40
C GLU A 124 -9.97 -9.52 -5.36
N LEU A 125 -9.03 -9.84 -6.25
CA LEU A 125 -8.49 -8.92 -7.25
C LEU A 125 -8.75 -9.45 -8.66
N ILE A 126 -9.20 -8.56 -9.53
CA ILE A 126 -9.32 -8.76 -10.97
C ILE A 126 -8.17 -7.99 -11.62
N LEU A 127 -7.35 -8.68 -12.42
CA LEU A 127 -6.22 -8.10 -13.14
C LEU A 127 -6.51 -8.16 -14.63
N SER A 128 -6.51 -7.01 -15.29
CA SER A 128 -6.77 -6.87 -16.72
C SER A 128 -5.52 -6.41 -17.48
N ASP A 129 -5.45 -6.75 -18.76
CA ASP A 129 -4.47 -6.15 -19.67
C ASP A 129 -4.87 -4.72 -20.09
N SER A 130 -4.01 -4.05 -20.87
CA SER A 130 -4.27 -2.69 -21.36
C SER A 130 -5.41 -2.58 -22.38
N ALA A 131 -5.89 -3.70 -22.93
CA ALA A 131 -7.08 -3.76 -23.77
C ALA A 131 -8.38 -3.86 -22.95
N GLY A 132 -8.26 -4.07 -21.63
CA GLY A 132 -9.37 -4.23 -20.70
C GLY A 132 -9.85 -5.67 -20.55
N ASP A 133 -9.17 -6.65 -21.17
CA ASP A 133 -9.50 -8.06 -21.03
C ASP A 133 -9.02 -8.58 -19.68
N VAL A 134 -9.92 -9.25 -18.95
CA VAL A 134 -9.56 -9.89 -17.67
C VAL A 134 -8.61 -11.06 -17.92
N ARG A 135 -7.42 -10.97 -17.32
CA ARG A 135 -6.37 -12.00 -17.42
C ARG A 135 -6.30 -12.90 -16.20
N LEU A 136 -6.53 -12.33 -15.01
CA LEU A 136 -6.65 -13.09 -13.76
C LEU A 136 -7.78 -12.55 -12.90
N HIS A 137 -8.43 -13.44 -12.17
CA HIS A 137 -9.29 -13.13 -11.02
C HIS A 137 -8.89 -14.07 -9.89
N ILE A 138 -8.38 -13.50 -8.80
CA ILE A 138 -7.77 -14.25 -7.70
C ILE A 138 -8.35 -13.82 -6.37
N ALA A 139 -8.39 -14.75 -5.43
CA ALA A 139 -8.61 -14.52 -4.01
C ALA A 139 -7.28 -14.71 -3.27
N LEU A 140 -6.93 -13.79 -2.39
CA LEU A 140 -5.71 -13.82 -1.58
C LEU A 140 -6.05 -14.14 -0.12
N ASP A 141 -5.47 -15.22 0.40
CA ASP A 141 -5.50 -15.58 1.82
C ASP A 141 -4.72 -14.57 2.66
N TYR A 142 -5.32 -14.06 3.73
CA TYR A 142 -4.61 -13.13 4.61
C TYR A 142 -3.60 -13.85 5.52
N LEU A 143 -4.07 -14.82 6.29
CA LEU A 143 -3.24 -15.61 7.18
C LEU A 143 -3.91 -16.96 7.46
N SER A 144 -3.14 -18.04 7.39
CA SER A 144 -3.59 -19.40 7.65
C SER A 144 -2.56 -20.19 8.47
N GLU A 145 -3.00 -21.27 9.11
CA GLU A 145 -2.10 -22.21 9.79
C GLU A 145 -1.13 -22.84 8.77
N ALA A 146 0.16 -22.80 9.09
CA ALA A 146 1.23 -23.33 8.26
C ALA A 146 2.38 -23.84 9.13
N GLY A 147 2.42 -25.16 9.33
CA GLY A 147 3.39 -25.79 10.25
C GLY A 147 4.86 -25.69 9.80
N ASP A 148 5.11 -25.25 8.56
CA ASP A 148 6.45 -24.97 8.03
C ASP A 148 6.90 -23.51 8.22
N ALA A 149 6.01 -22.62 8.64
CA ALA A 149 6.33 -21.22 8.93
C ALA A 149 6.92 -21.05 10.35
N PRO A 150 7.90 -20.13 10.56
CA PRO A 150 8.48 -19.86 11.87
C PRO A 150 7.47 -19.57 12.98
N SER A 151 6.41 -18.83 12.67
CA SER A 151 5.33 -18.52 13.62
C SER A 151 4.26 -19.61 13.74
N GLY A 152 4.27 -20.61 12.85
CA GLY A 152 3.19 -21.56 12.66
C GLY A 152 2.04 -21.05 11.78
N TYR A 153 2.16 -19.84 11.25
CA TYR A 153 1.17 -19.18 10.38
C TYR A 153 1.86 -18.48 9.22
N ARG A 154 1.22 -18.38 8.05
CA ARG A 154 1.65 -17.50 6.93
C ARG A 154 0.46 -17.20 6.03
N SER A 155 0.60 -16.25 5.11
CA SER A 155 -0.34 -16.15 3.99
C SER A 155 -0.10 -17.35 3.07
N LEU A 156 -1.17 -18.03 2.68
CA LEU A 156 -1.12 -19.08 1.65
C LEU A 156 -1.39 -18.53 0.25
N GLY A 157 -1.50 -17.21 0.11
CA GLY A 157 -1.67 -16.53 -1.18
C GLY A 157 -2.89 -17.04 -1.94
N ILE A 158 -2.69 -17.50 -3.16
CA ILE A 158 -3.72 -18.15 -3.99
C ILE A 158 -3.77 -19.69 -3.84
N TRP A 159 -2.86 -20.28 -3.05
CA TRP A 159 -2.60 -21.72 -3.05
C TRP A 159 -3.24 -22.49 -1.88
N GLY A 160 -3.93 -21.79 -0.98
CA GLY A 160 -4.60 -22.42 0.15
C GLY A 160 -5.29 -21.40 1.05
N GLY A 161 -5.75 -21.86 2.21
CA GLY A 161 -6.53 -21.04 3.13
C GLY A 161 -7.84 -20.61 2.47
N ASP A 162 -8.14 -19.32 2.53
CA ASP A 162 -9.27 -18.70 1.82
C ASP A 162 -8.91 -18.15 0.42
N GLY A 163 -7.66 -18.37 0.00
CA GLY A 163 -7.16 -17.97 -1.30
C GLY A 163 -7.51 -18.94 -2.42
N GLY A 164 -7.39 -18.48 -3.66
CA GLY A 164 -7.67 -19.28 -4.84
C GLY A 164 -7.57 -18.50 -6.14
N VAL A 165 -7.60 -19.23 -7.27
CA VAL A 165 -7.77 -18.63 -8.60
C VAL A 165 -9.20 -18.86 -9.05
N LEU A 166 -9.94 -17.78 -9.26
CA LEU A 166 -11.32 -17.77 -9.72
C LEU A 166 -11.38 -17.84 -11.26
N SER A 167 -10.43 -17.18 -11.94
CA SER A 167 -10.23 -17.26 -13.39
C SER A 167 -8.78 -16.90 -13.76
N GLY A 168 -8.28 -17.43 -14.89
CA GLY A 168 -6.91 -17.22 -15.37
C GLY A 168 -5.97 -18.40 -15.10
N ASP A 169 -4.68 -18.21 -15.35
CA ASP A 169 -3.64 -19.22 -15.13
C ASP A 169 -2.97 -19.03 -13.77
N ALA A 170 -3.15 -20.00 -12.87
CA ALA A 170 -2.50 -19.97 -11.55
C ALA A 170 -0.96 -19.98 -11.63
N ALA A 171 -0.39 -20.52 -12.71
CA ALA A 171 1.06 -20.53 -12.91
C ALA A 171 1.63 -19.14 -13.21
N ALA A 172 0.79 -18.18 -13.60
CA ALA A 172 1.21 -16.79 -13.77
C ALA A 172 1.46 -16.08 -12.44
N VAL A 173 0.93 -16.57 -11.32
CA VAL A 173 1.20 -15.99 -10.00
C VAL A 173 2.52 -16.54 -9.48
N LEU A 174 3.50 -15.65 -9.34
CA LEU A 174 4.87 -15.97 -8.94
C LEU A 174 5.02 -16.04 -7.41
N ALA A 175 4.38 -15.10 -6.71
CA ALA A 175 4.41 -15.01 -5.26
C ALA A 175 3.17 -14.29 -4.73
N ALA A 176 2.83 -14.51 -3.46
CA ALA A 176 1.83 -13.75 -2.73
C ALA A 176 2.16 -13.76 -1.24
N THR A 177 1.83 -12.68 -0.53
CA THR A 177 2.02 -12.56 0.92
C THR A 177 1.02 -11.56 1.51
N SER A 178 1.09 -11.38 2.83
CA SER A 178 0.34 -10.37 3.55
C SER A 178 1.22 -9.64 4.56
N SER A 179 0.78 -8.46 5.00
CA SER A 179 1.45 -7.72 6.07
C SER A 179 1.67 -8.55 7.34
N LEU A 180 0.71 -9.40 7.69
CA LEU A 180 0.80 -10.19 8.92
C LEU A 180 1.75 -11.39 8.77
N ASP A 181 1.80 -12.00 7.58
CA ASP A 181 2.82 -12.98 7.23
C ASP A 181 4.23 -12.38 7.37
N ARG A 182 4.47 -11.22 6.75
CA ARG A 182 5.74 -10.49 6.85
C ARG A 182 6.10 -10.13 8.28
N ASN A 183 5.14 -9.59 9.04
CA ASN A 183 5.34 -9.28 10.46
C ASN A 183 5.83 -10.50 11.23
N LEU A 184 5.12 -11.63 11.11
CA LEU A 184 5.38 -12.82 11.91
C LEU A 184 6.63 -13.59 11.46
N ASN A 185 6.88 -13.68 10.16
CA ASN A 185 7.87 -14.63 9.61
C ASN A 185 9.12 -13.95 9.03
N GLU A 186 9.00 -12.77 8.43
CA GLU A 186 10.14 -12.06 7.82
C GLU A 186 10.82 -11.10 8.79
N ARG A 187 10.02 -10.36 9.57
CA ARG A 187 10.50 -9.32 10.50
C ARG A 187 10.86 -9.85 11.90
N GLY A 188 10.72 -11.16 12.10
CA GLY A 188 11.12 -11.83 13.34
C GLY A 188 10.16 -11.68 14.51
N TYR A 189 8.89 -11.34 14.26
CA TYR A 189 7.87 -11.13 15.30
C TYR A 189 6.97 -12.36 15.54
N ALA A 190 7.50 -13.56 15.34
CA ALA A 190 6.78 -14.84 15.41
C ALA A 190 6.04 -15.12 16.74
N SER A 191 6.41 -14.44 17.83
CA SER A 191 5.77 -14.61 19.15
C SER A 191 4.45 -13.86 19.33
N TYR A 192 4.10 -12.92 18.45
CA TYR A 192 2.90 -12.09 18.58
C TYR A 192 1.64 -12.81 18.06
N THR A 193 1.41 -14.07 18.47
CA THR A 193 0.25 -14.88 18.05
C THR A 193 -0.92 -14.85 19.05
N VAL A 194 -0.86 -13.94 20.03
CA VAL A 194 -1.90 -13.75 21.05
C VAL A 194 -2.33 -12.29 21.10
N ASP A 195 -1.38 -11.40 21.38
CA ASP A 195 -1.55 -9.95 21.37
C ASP A 195 -0.62 -9.39 20.29
N SER A 196 -1.05 -8.36 19.57
CA SER A 196 -0.17 -7.59 18.68
C SER A 196 0.75 -6.70 19.51
N PRO A 197 1.83 -6.12 18.95
CA PRO A 197 2.55 -5.05 19.61
C PRO A 197 1.60 -3.92 20.04
N ALA A 198 1.83 -3.37 21.23
CA ALA A 198 1.02 -2.26 21.73
C ALA A 198 1.24 -1.01 20.88
N THR A 199 0.16 -0.29 20.58
CA THR A 199 0.20 0.99 19.87
C THR A 199 -0.97 1.88 20.33
N ASP A 200 -1.09 3.07 19.77
CA ASP A 200 -2.15 4.03 20.04
C ASP A 200 -3.10 4.21 18.84
N ALA A 201 -4.04 5.15 18.94
CA ALA A 201 -5.04 5.41 17.90
C ALA A 201 -4.46 5.96 16.58
N VAL A 202 -3.18 6.36 16.58
CA VAL A 202 -2.46 6.84 15.39
C VAL A 202 -1.35 5.88 14.96
N TYR A 203 -1.37 4.64 15.49
CA TYR A 203 -0.43 3.57 15.17
C TYR A 203 1.04 3.93 15.40
N THR A 204 1.36 4.65 16.48
CA THR A 204 2.75 4.93 16.88
C THR A 204 3.57 3.62 16.93
N PRO A 205 4.73 3.53 16.25
CA PRO A 205 5.55 2.33 16.23
C PRO A 205 5.92 1.83 17.63
N ASN A 206 5.80 0.51 17.83
CA ASN A 206 6.18 -0.10 19.10
C ASN A 206 7.70 -0.29 19.17
N PRO A 207 8.41 0.17 20.22
CA PRO A 207 9.87 0.01 20.32
C PRO A 207 10.37 -1.45 20.28
N ALA A 208 9.56 -2.42 20.70
CA ALA A 208 9.88 -3.85 20.66
C ALA A 208 9.56 -4.52 19.32
N ALA A 209 8.80 -3.85 18.46
CA ALA A 209 8.48 -4.30 17.11
C ALA A 209 8.35 -3.08 16.17
N PRO A 210 9.44 -2.33 15.95
CA PRO A 210 9.39 -1.03 15.27
C PRO A 210 8.99 -1.13 13.79
N GLU A 211 9.13 -2.32 13.19
CA GLU A 211 8.78 -2.59 11.80
C GLU A 211 7.42 -3.28 11.66
N TRP A 212 6.62 -3.35 12.73
CA TRP A 212 5.29 -3.94 12.65
C TRP A 212 4.37 -3.09 11.75
N ASP A 213 3.87 -3.68 10.67
CA ASP A 213 2.87 -3.01 9.83
C ASP A 213 1.48 -3.25 10.41
N PHE A 214 0.88 -2.19 10.96
CA PHE A 214 -0.45 -2.24 11.53
C PHE A 214 -1.55 -2.25 10.46
N ARG A 215 -1.25 -1.92 9.20
CA ARG A 215 -2.22 -1.98 8.11
C ARG A 215 -2.44 -3.42 7.68
N VAL A 216 -3.62 -3.70 7.14
CA VAL A 216 -3.89 -4.97 6.44
C VAL A 216 -3.50 -4.79 4.98
N VAL A 217 -2.44 -5.47 4.56
CA VAL A 217 -1.90 -5.42 3.22
C VAL A 217 -1.90 -6.83 2.61
N TYR A 218 -2.37 -6.93 1.37
CA TYR A 218 -2.23 -8.11 0.53
C TYR A 218 -1.29 -7.75 -0.63
N GLU A 219 -0.33 -8.62 -0.93
CA GLU A 219 0.60 -8.42 -2.03
C GLU A 219 0.64 -9.66 -2.92
N VAL A 220 0.73 -9.44 -4.23
CA VAL A 220 0.85 -10.50 -5.24
C VAL A 220 1.80 -10.06 -6.34
N TRP A 221 2.63 -11.00 -6.80
CA TRP A 221 3.53 -10.84 -7.94
C TRP A 221 3.04 -11.75 -9.05
N VAL A 222 2.78 -11.18 -10.21
CA VAL A 222 2.26 -11.89 -11.38
C VAL A 222 3.23 -11.71 -12.53
N ASP A 223 3.57 -12.79 -13.22
CA ASP A 223 4.39 -12.77 -14.44
C ASP A 223 3.78 -11.79 -15.45
N ALA A 224 4.56 -10.80 -15.88
CA ALA A 224 4.13 -9.78 -16.83
C ALA A 224 3.70 -10.39 -18.18
N ALA A 225 4.24 -11.57 -18.55
CA ALA A 225 3.84 -12.28 -19.75
C ALA A 225 2.38 -12.77 -19.73
N ALA A 226 1.76 -12.87 -18.55
CA ALA A 226 0.35 -13.25 -18.41
C ALA A 226 -0.62 -12.26 -19.08
N PHE A 227 -0.16 -11.02 -19.28
CA PHE A 227 -0.94 -9.94 -19.91
C PHE A 227 -0.73 -9.87 -21.44
N GLY A 228 0.11 -10.76 -21.99
CA GLY A 228 0.37 -10.86 -23.43
C GLY A 228 0.96 -9.58 -24.03
N ASP A 229 0.85 -9.45 -25.34
CA ASP A 229 1.40 -8.31 -26.10
C ASP A 229 0.78 -6.96 -25.72
N ALA A 230 -0.43 -6.97 -25.13
CA ALA A 230 -1.08 -5.76 -24.63
C ALA A 230 -0.39 -5.21 -23.38
N GLY A 231 0.30 -6.04 -22.60
CA GLY A 231 0.87 -5.66 -21.32
C GLY A 231 -0.19 -5.45 -20.24
N PHE A 232 0.28 -5.24 -19.00
CA PHE A 232 -0.59 -5.00 -17.86
C PHE A 232 -1.40 -3.71 -18.05
N GLY A 233 -2.69 -3.77 -17.70
CA GLY A 233 -3.58 -2.61 -17.75
C GLY A 233 -3.88 -2.07 -16.37
N SER A 234 -4.61 -2.85 -15.56
CA SER A 234 -5.00 -2.38 -14.22
C SER A 234 -5.37 -3.54 -13.28
N PRO A 235 -5.18 -3.33 -11.97
CA PRO A 235 -5.80 -4.14 -10.94
C PRO A 235 -7.15 -3.52 -10.52
N ARG A 236 -8.10 -4.36 -10.12
CA ARG A 236 -9.39 -3.94 -9.56
C ARG A 236 -9.80 -4.82 -8.39
N ILE A 237 -10.29 -4.20 -7.32
CA ILE A 237 -10.89 -4.92 -6.20
C ILE A 237 -12.30 -5.38 -6.59
N ASP A 238 -12.58 -6.67 -6.44
CA ASP A 238 -13.92 -7.24 -6.65
C ASP A 238 -14.64 -7.44 -5.31
N PHE A 239 -13.90 -7.85 -4.27
CA PHE A 239 -14.47 -8.25 -2.99
C PHE A 239 -13.45 -8.12 -1.85
N ILE A 240 -13.89 -7.66 -0.68
CA ILE A 240 -13.09 -7.65 0.55
C ILE A 240 -13.90 -8.26 1.69
N HIS A 241 -13.28 -9.18 2.45
CA HIS A 241 -13.84 -9.72 3.68
C HIS A 241 -12.83 -9.64 4.83
N ALA A 242 -13.27 -9.06 5.94
CA ALA A 242 -12.58 -8.98 7.22
C ALA A 242 -13.55 -9.32 8.37
N SER A 243 -13.30 -10.39 9.14
CA SER A 243 -14.25 -10.87 10.14
C SER A 243 -13.61 -11.14 11.52
N PRO A 244 -13.81 -10.23 12.49
CA PRO A 244 -14.66 -9.05 12.43
C PRO A 244 -14.00 -7.91 11.64
N ALA A 245 -14.82 -7.05 11.05
CA ALA A 245 -14.43 -5.68 10.69
C ALA A 245 -14.82 -4.70 11.81
N LYS A 246 -14.23 -3.49 11.78
CA LYS A 246 -14.63 -2.35 12.61
C LYS A 246 -15.90 -1.67 12.10
N PHE A 247 -16.16 -1.78 10.80
CA PHE A 247 -17.39 -1.33 10.16
C PHE A 247 -18.58 -2.24 10.55
N PRO A 248 -19.83 -1.82 10.26
CA PRO A 248 -21.01 -2.63 10.56
C PRO A 248 -20.98 -4.01 9.89
N ASP A 249 -20.54 -4.06 8.63
CA ASP A 249 -20.42 -5.28 7.84
C ASP A 249 -18.97 -5.76 7.74
N ASN A 250 -18.80 -7.07 7.80
CA ASN A 250 -17.51 -7.74 7.64
C ASN A 250 -17.08 -7.83 6.16
N THR A 251 -18.01 -7.59 5.25
CA THR A 251 -17.80 -7.68 3.82
C THR A 251 -18.20 -6.36 3.22
N ILE A 252 -17.32 -5.81 2.38
CA ILE A 252 -17.62 -4.60 1.62
C ILE A 252 -17.41 -4.87 0.13
N VAL A 253 -18.30 -4.27 -0.66
CA VAL A 253 -18.06 -4.02 -2.08
C VAL A 253 -17.56 -2.59 -2.19
N VAL A 254 -16.57 -2.38 -3.05
CA VAL A 254 -15.92 -1.09 -3.19
C VAL A 254 -15.91 -0.67 -4.64
N ASP A 255 -16.11 0.63 -4.87
CA ASP A 255 -16.12 1.20 -6.20
C ASP A 255 -14.87 2.08 -6.42
N PRO A 256 -14.21 1.97 -7.58
CA PRO A 256 -13.08 2.83 -7.90
C PRO A 256 -13.57 4.27 -8.09
N ARG A 257 -12.86 5.21 -7.48
CA ARG A 257 -13.06 6.66 -7.68
C ARG A 257 -11.70 7.37 -7.69
N PRO A 258 -11.65 8.63 -8.17
CA PRO A 258 -10.43 9.42 -8.10
C PRO A 258 -9.86 9.43 -6.67
N CYS A 259 -8.55 9.27 -6.57
CA CYS A 259 -7.86 9.48 -5.31
C CYS A 259 -7.98 10.93 -4.86
N PRO A 260 -8.03 11.21 -3.54
CA PRO A 260 -7.97 12.57 -3.02
C PRO A 260 -6.73 13.31 -3.58
N THR A 261 -6.91 14.55 -4.02
CA THR A 261 -5.88 15.36 -4.70
C THR A 261 -5.04 16.21 -3.74
N ASP A 262 -5.38 16.23 -2.46
CA ASP A 262 -4.81 17.17 -1.50
C ASP A 262 -3.53 16.57 -0.91
N GLY A 263 -2.38 17.08 -1.35
CA GLY A 263 -1.02 16.55 -1.16
C GLY A 263 -0.48 16.36 0.27
N CYS A 264 -1.34 16.41 1.30
CA CYS A 264 -1.02 15.99 2.67
C CYS A 264 -1.63 14.63 3.05
N ALA A 265 -2.60 14.14 2.27
CA ALA A 265 -3.37 12.95 2.60
C ALA A 265 -2.92 11.78 1.73
N GLU A 266 -1.79 11.16 2.10
CA GLU A 266 -1.72 9.71 1.87
C GLU A 266 -3.02 9.12 2.43
N PRO A 267 -3.82 8.35 1.66
CA PRO A 267 -5.22 8.14 2.04
C PRO A 267 -5.40 7.33 3.34
N PHE A 268 -4.31 6.81 3.91
CA PHE A 268 -4.26 6.13 5.21
C PHE A 268 -3.37 6.84 6.26
N GLY A 269 -3.06 8.12 6.04
CA GLY A 269 -2.18 8.92 6.88
C GLY A 269 -0.70 8.64 6.62
N CYS A 270 0.12 9.68 6.69
CA CYS A 270 1.57 9.49 6.74
C CYS A 270 1.95 8.64 7.98
N PRO A 271 2.95 7.75 7.88
CA PRO A 271 3.50 7.09 9.05
C PRO A 271 3.95 8.12 10.10
N PRO A 272 3.84 7.81 11.41
CA PRO A 272 4.28 8.72 12.47
C PRO A 272 5.77 9.09 12.29
N GLY A 273 6.04 10.34 11.93
CA GLY A 273 7.38 10.82 11.55
C GLY A 273 7.34 11.93 10.50
N CYS A 274 6.24 12.04 9.74
CA CYS A 274 5.99 13.14 8.79
C CYS A 274 5.20 14.30 9.42
N ASN A 275 5.21 14.43 10.75
CA ASN A 275 4.66 15.60 11.44
C ASN A 275 5.62 16.77 11.23
N ASP A 276 5.61 17.36 10.04
CA ASP A 276 6.00 18.75 9.93
C ASP A 276 4.83 19.57 10.48
N PRO A 277 4.99 20.27 11.62
CA PRO A 277 3.94 21.16 12.13
C PRO A 277 3.59 22.31 11.18
N ASP A 278 4.36 22.49 10.10
CA ASP A 278 4.21 23.59 9.14
C ASP A 278 3.53 23.19 7.81
N GLY A 279 2.99 21.97 7.69
CA GLY A 279 1.98 21.64 6.68
C GLY A 279 2.54 21.25 5.29
N CYS A 280 2.06 20.11 4.79
CA CYS A 280 2.34 19.64 3.43
C CYS A 280 1.44 20.33 2.38
N ASP A 281 1.27 21.65 2.47
CA ASP A 281 0.62 22.39 1.38
C ASP A 281 1.58 22.35 0.18
N GLY A 282 1.13 21.76 -0.92
CA GLY A 282 1.89 21.58 -2.17
C GLY A 282 2.17 22.89 -2.92
N GLY A 283 2.46 23.98 -2.22
CA GLY A 283 3.13 25.15 -2.76
C GLY A 283 4.63 24.93 -2.64
N SER A 284 5.35 25.08 -3.74
CA SER A 284 6.79 25.28 -3.76
C SER A 284 7.24 26.09 -2.54
N GLY A 285 8.11 25.52 -1.71
CA GLY A 285 8.68 26.21 -0.57
C GLY A 285 9.32 27.53 -0.98
N GLU A 286 8.58 28.61 -0.82
CA GLU A 286 9.08 29.95 -0.61
C GLU A 286 8.61 30.37 0.78
N PRO A 287 9.52 30.85 1.64
CA PRO A 287 9.20 31.19 3.02
C PRO A 287 8.15 32.31 3.03
N ASP A 288 7.17 32.21 3.94
CA ASP A 288 6.10 33.18 4.24
C ASP A 288 6.44 34.62 3.82
N GLY A 289 6.23 34.89 2.54
CA GLY A 289 6.63 36.12 1.90
C GLY A 289 5.41 36.94 1.52
N CYS A 290 5.49 38.25 1.70
CA CYS A 290 4.48 39.16 1.17
C CYS A 290 4.59 39.19 -0.37
N ALA A 291 3.46 39.30 -1.06
CA ALA A 291 3.44 39.54 -2.51
C ALA A 291 3.18 41.02 -2.81
N ARG A 292 2.57 41.74 -1.86
CA ARG A 292 2.21 43.16 -1.92
C ARG A 292 2.23 43.78 -0.52
N ASP A 293 2.30 45.11 -0.46
CA ASP A 293 2.27 45.86 0.81
C ASP A 293 1.01 45.58 1.65
N GLU A 294 -0.10 45.23 1.01
CA GLU A 294 -1.36 44.89 1.69
C GLU A 294 -1.30 43.56 2.46
N ASP A 295 -0.33 42.70 2.13
CA ASP A 295 -0.07 41.45 2.83
C ASP A 295 0.75 41.68 4.12
N CYS A 296 1.34 42.86 4.28
CA CYS A 296 2.16 43.22 5.43
C CYS A 296 1.36 43.86 6.58
N PRO A 297 1.83 43.71 7.83
CA PRO A 297 1.31 44.45 8.97
C PRO A 297 1.29 45.97 8.73
N ARG A 298 0.33 46.64 9.35
CA ARG A 298 0.10 48.08 9.15
C ARG A 298 1.33 48.90 9.58
N GLY A 299 1.95 49.61 8.63
CA GLY A 299 3.18 50.37 8.84
C GLY A 299 4.46 49.68 8.32
N GLU A 300 4.29 48.57 7.62
CA GLU A 300 5.34 47.86 6.89
C GLU A 300 5.00 47.82 5.39
N PHE A 301 6.01 47.64 4.54
CA PHE A 301 5.87 47.45 3.10
C PHE A 301 6.55 46.16 2.68
N CYS A 302 6.15 45.62 1.54
CA CYS A 302 6.70 44.39 1.02
C CYS A 302 8.01 44.64 0.26
N GLY A 303 9.10 44.06 0.73
CA GLY A 303 10.40 44.13 0.07
C GLY A 303 10.46 43.23 -1.17
N ASP A 304 11.40 43.54 -2.07
CA ASP A 304 11.68 42.70 -3.26
C ASP A 304 12.21 41.30 -2.87
N ASP A 305 12.59 41.10 -1.61
CA ASP A 305 12.98 39.82 -1.02
C ASP A 305 11.80 39.02 -0.46
N GLY A 306 10.57 39.50 -0.68
CA GLY A 306 9.35 38.91 -0.16
C GLY A 306 9.16 39.14 1.34
N MET A 307 9.97 39.96 2.01
CA MET A 307 9.84 40.20 3.46
C MET A 307 9.16 41.53 3.77
N CYS A 308 8.38 41.58 4.86
CA CYS A 308 7.81 42.85 5.32
C CYS A 308 8.87 43.69 6.06
N TRP A 309 9.07 44.92 5.60
CA TRP A 309 10.02 45.88 6.17
C TRP A 309 9.28 47.10 6.75
N PRO A 310 9.71 47.64 7.91
CA PRO A 310 9.10 48.84 8.46
C PRO A 310 9.32 50.04 7.55
N GLU A 311 8.29 50.86 7.37
CA GLU A 311 8.41 52.13 6.65
C GLU A 311 9.42 53.04 7.38
N VAL A 312 10.62 53.19 6.81
CA VAL A 312 11.60 54.17 7.28
C VAL A 312 11.17 55.56 6.82
N GLY A 313 10.55 56.30 7.76
CA GLY A 313 10.17 57.70 7.58
C GLY A 313 11.34 58.67 7.44
#